data_AF-A0A923NU54-F1
#
_entry.id   AF-A0A923NU54-F1
#
_cell.length_a   1.000
_cell.length_b   1.000
_cell.length_c   1.000
_cell.angle_alpha   90.00
_cell.angle_beta   90.00
_cell.angle_gamma   90.00
#
_symmetry.space_group_name_H-M   'P 1'
#
loop_
_entity.id
_entity.type
_entity.pdbx_description
1 polymer ?
#
loop_
_entity_poly.entity_id
_entity_poly.type
_entity_poly.pdbx_seq_one_letter_code
_entity_poly.pdbx_strand_id
1 'polypeptide(L)'
;MEDDLEIFTFASDIITTYKYLVFEKKEFIISKRLLKSGTGIETHLARNEKRTAYKMAVETEFWLKFLEIKEICEAKLISGLNKKLRSIINGFYQETLTF
;
A
#
# COMPACT_ATOMS: atom_id res chain seq x y z
N MET A 1 8.39 8.38 -14.61
CA MET A 1 8.34 9.76 -14.06
C MET A 1 7.00 10.05 -13.39
N GLU A 2 5.86 9.82 -14.07
CA GLU A 2 4.53 10.00 -13.46
C GLU A 2 4.17 8.85 -12.50
N ASP A 3 4.47 7.60 -12.87
CA ASP A 3 4.28 6.42 -12.02
C ASP A 3 5.13 6.44 -10.73
N ASP A 4 6.35 6.99 -10.81
CA ASP A 4 7.26 7.09 -9.67
C ASP A 4 6.69 8.03 -8.59
N LEU A 5 6.01 9.10 -9.00
CA LEU A 5 5.39 10.06 -8.09
C LEU A 5 4.13 9.46 -7.44
N GLU A 6 3.35 8.67 -8.17
CA GLU A 6 2.18 7.98 -7.62
C GLU A 6 2.59 6.99 -6.52
N ILE A 7 3.60 6.17 -6.76
CA ILE A 7 4.09 5.19 -5.77
C ILE A 7 4.69 5.90 -4.54
N PHE A 8 5.45 6.98 -4.74
CA PHE A 8 6.02 7.74 -3.63
C PHE A 8 4.94 8.39 -2.76
N THR A 9 3.91 8.98 -3.38
CA THR A 9 2.78 9.56 -2.63
C THR A 9 1.98 8.49 -1.89
N PHE A 10 1.80 7.30 -2.47
CA PHE A 10 1.20 6.16 -1.78
C PHE A 10 2.00 5.74 -0.54
N ALA A 11 3.33 5.65 -0.63
CA ALA A 11 4.17 5.34 0.53
C ALA A 11 4.02 6.39 1.66
N SER A 12 3.92 7.68 1.30
CA SER A 12 3.64 8.76 2.25
C SER A 12 2.27 8.61 2.93
N ASP A 13 1.23 8.23 2.19
CA ASP A 13 -0.10 7.99 2.73
C ASP A 13 -0.11 6.80 3.71
N ILE A 14 0.65 5.74 3.40
CA ILE A 14 0.82 4.58 4.30
C ILE A 14 1.50 4.99 5.61
N ILE A 15 2.54 5.83 5.56
CA ILE A 15 3.21 6.35 6.77
C ILE A 15 2.25 7.19 7.60
N THR A 16 1.44 8.03 6.95
CA THR A 16 0.43 8.86 7.62
C THR A 16 -0.64 7.98 8.28
N THR A 17 -1.13 6.96 7.58
CA THR A 17 -2.10 5.99 8.09
C THR A 17 -1.54 5.18 9.25
N TYR A 18 -0.27 4.77 9.19
CA TYR A 18 0.42 4.11 10.29
C TYR A 18 0.42 4.96 11.56
N LYS A 19 0.77 6.25 11.44
CA LYS A 19 0.76 7.18 12.58
C LYS A 19 -0.64 7.29 13.18
N TYR A 20 -1.67 7.45 12.34
CA TYR A 20 -3.05 7.48 12.80
C TYR A 20 -3.46 6.21 13.55
N LEU A 21 -3.16 5.04 13.00
CA LEU A 21 -3.45 3.75 13.63
C LEU A 21 -2.77 3.61 15.00
N VAL A 22 -1.51 3.99 15.11
CA VAL A 22 -0.73 3.87 16.34
C VAL A 22 -1.16 4.89 17.40
N PHE A 23 -1.22 6.17 17.04
CA PHE A 23 -1.40 7.23 18.01
C PHE A 23 -2.87 7.44 18.38
N GLU A 24 -3.79 7.36 17.40
CA GLU A 24 -5.21 7.60 17.62
C GLU A 24 -5.97 6.31 17.92
N LYS A 25 -5.72 5.24 17.14
CA LYS A 25 -6.46 3.96 17.28
C LYS A 25 -5.83 2.98 18.26
N LYS A 26 -4.62 3.24 18.74
CA LYS A 26 -3.83 2.31 19.58
C LYS A 26 -3.74 0.91 18.96
N GLU A 27 -3.62 0.85 17.63
CA GLU A 27 -3.43 -0.38 16.86
C GLU A 27 -1.95 -0.50 16.46
N PHE A 28 -1.30 -1.59 16.86
CA PHE A 28 0.15 -1.75 16.78
C PHE A 28 0.62 -2.94 15.93
N ILE A 29 -0.27 -3.86 15.58
CA ILE A 29 0.06 -5.12 14.92
C ILE A 29 -0.19 -4.99 13.42
N ILE A 30 -1.41 -4.61 13.04
CA ILE A 30 -1.81 -4.45 11.64
C ILE A 30 -1.09 -3.24 11.04
N SER A 31 -0.99 -2.14 11.79
CA SER A 31 -0.33 -0.91 11.41
C SER A 31 1.13 -1.16 11.05
N LYS A 32 1.84 -1.96 11.83
CA LYS A 32 3.23 -2.33 11.55
C LYS A 32 3.36 -3.20 10.29
N ARG A 33 2.41 -4.12 10.08
CA ARG A 33 2.38 -4.97 8.88
C ARG A 33 2.05 -4.16 7.62
N LEU A 34 1.06 -3.28 7.71
CA LEU A 34 0.67 -2.36 6.65
C LEU A 34 1.80 -1.39 6.31
N LEU A 35 2.48 -0.81 7.31
CA LEU A 35 3.63 0.07 7.09
C LEU A 35 4.70 -0.63 6.28
N LYS A 36 5.10 -1.84 6.70
CA LYS A 36 6.15 -2.61 6.03
C LYS A 36 5.78 -2.98 4.60
N SER A 37 4.58 -3.53 4.40
CA SER A 37 4.13 -3.98 3.07
C SER A 37 3.89 -2.79 2.15
N GLY A 38 3.20 -1.74 2.60
CA GLY A 38 2.86 -0.58 1.77
C GLY A 38 4.07 0.23 1.31
N THR A 39 5.05 0.50 2.20
CA THR A 39 6.29 1.19 1.78
C THR A 39 7.25 0.26 1.04
N GLY A 40 7.19 -1.05 1.31
CA GLY A 40 8.02 -2.04 0.65
C GLY A 40 7.79 -2.11 -0.86
N ILE A 41 6.60 -1.74 -1.36
CA ILE A 41 6.30 -1.70 -2.79
C ILE A 41 7.33 -0.82 -3.54
N GLU A 42 7.47 0.44 -3.12
CA GLU A 42 8.42 1.40 -3.70
C GLU A 42 9.85 0.90 -3.63
N THR A 43 10.24 0.42 -2.44
CA THR A 43 11.62 0.01 -2.18
C THR A 43 12.05 -1.19 -3.03
N HIS A 44 11.14 -2.13 -3.29
CA HIS A 44 11.41 -3.27 -4.18
C HIS A 44 11.39 -2.86 -5.66
N LEU A 45 10.55 -1.90 -6.06
CA LEU A 45 10.56 -1.37 -7.43
C LEU A 45 11.84 -0.61 -7.76
N ALA A 46 12.33 0.21 -6.83
CA ALA A 46 13.61 0.92 -6.97
C ALA A 46 14.80 -0.04 -7.18
N ARG A 47 14.66 -1.32 -6.78
CA ARG A 47 15.64 -2.40 -6.98
C ARG A 47 15.32 -3.30 -8.19
N ASN A 48 14.32 -2.94 -8.99
CA ASN A 48 13.82 -3.73 -10.11
C ASN A 48 13.30 -5.14 -9.69
N GLU A 49 12.84 -5.30 -8.45
CA GLU A 49 12.31 -6.55 -7.89
C GLU A 49 10.77 -6.63 -8.05
N LYS A 50 10.27 -6.49 -9.28
CA LYS A 50 8.83 -6.36 -9.58
C LYS A 50 7.96 -7.47 -8.96
N ARG A 51 8.42 -8.73 -8.96
CA ARG A 51 7.70 -9.85 -8.35
C ARG A 51 7.54 -9.69 -6.83
N THR A 52 8.55 -9.15 -6.16
CA THR A 52 8.50 -8.91 -4.71
C THR A 52 7.62 -7.71 -4.40
N ALA A 53 7.72 -6.64 -5.20
CA ALA A 53 6.82 -5.49 -5.10
C ALA A 53 5.35 -5.89 -5.25
N TYR A 54 5.02 -6.77 -6.20
CA TYR A 54 3.66 -7.30 -6.35
C TYR A 54 3.19 -8.07 -5.10
N LYS A 55 4.04 -8.92 -4.50
CA LYS A 55 3.71 -9.60 -3.24
C LYS A 55 3.45 -8.61 -2.10
N MET A 56 4.24 -7.53 -2.03
CA MET A 56 4.01 -6.45 -1.05
C MET A 56 2.68 -5.74 -1.28
N ALA A 57 2.31 -5.50 -2.55
CA ALA A 57 1.02 -4.89 -2.89
C ALA A 57 -0.16 -5.78 -2.48
N VAL A 58 -0.09 -7.09 -2.74
CA VAL A 58 -1.10 -8.05 -2.29
C VAL A 58 -1.21 -8.11 -0.76
N GLU A 59 -0.07 -8.11 -0.05
CA GLU A 59 -0.08 -8.06 1.41
C GLU A 59 -0.68 -6.74 1.93
N THR A 60 -0.39 -5.61 1.28
CA THR A 60 -0.95 -4.30 1.62
C THR A 60 -2.47 -4.30 1.47
N GLU A 61 -3.00 -4.83 0.36
CA GLU A 61 -4.45 -4.94 0.11
C GLU A 61 -5.13 -5.80 1.19
N PHE A 62 -4.50 -6.91 1.59
CA PHE A 62 -4.99 -7.76 2.66
C PHE A 62 -5.14 -7.00 3.98
N TRP A 63 -4.12 -6.24 4.40
CA TRP A 63 -4.18 -5.49 5.65
C TRP A 63 -5.17 -4.33 5.60
N LEU A 64 -5.31 -3.65 4.46
CA LEU A 64 -6.34 -2.63 4.25
C LEU A 64 -7.76 -3.22 4.40
N LYS A 65 -8.01 -4.37 3.77
CA LYS A 65 -9.29 -5.08 3.92
C LYS A 65 -9.55 -5.53 5.36
N PHE A 66 -8.50 -5.95 6.08
CA PHE A 66 -8.66 -6.35 7.48
C PHE A 66 -9.03 -5.15 8.37
N LEU A 67 -8.43 -3.98 8.14
CA LEU A 67 -8.78 -2.74 8.86
C LEU A 67 -10.24 -2.31 8.61
N GLU A 68 -10.73 -2.49 7.38
CA GLU A 68 -12.13 -2.23 7.01
C GLU A 68 -13.09 -3.18 7.75
N ILE A 69 -12.84 -4.49 7.68
CA ILE A 69 -13.69 -5.51 8.33
C ILE A 69 -13.73 -5.34 9.86
N LYS A 70 -12.62 -4.86 10.45
CA LYS A 70 -12.54 -4.60 11.90
C LYS A 70 -13.05 -3.22 12.30
N GLU A 71 -13.47 -2.40 11.35
CA GLU A 71 -13.96 -1.02 11.58
C GLU A 71 -12.97 -0.15 12.38
N ILE A 72 -11.66 -0.44 12.25
CA ILE A 72 -10.60 0.29 12.96
C ILE A 72 -10.35 1.66 12.31
N CYS A 73 -10.53 1.74 11.00
CA CYS A 73 -10.33 2.92 10.17
C CYS A 73 -11.60 3.29 9.40
N GLU A 74 -11.71 4.56 9.02
CA GLU A 74 -12.80 5.05 8.18
C GLU A 74 -12.79 4.36 6.81
N ALA A 75 -13.94 3.82 6.39
CA ALA A 75 -14.08 3.16 5.09
C ALA A 75 -13.68 4.05 3.90
N LYS A 76 -13.86 5.38 4.03
CA LYS A 76 -13.43 6.35 3.02
C LYS A 76 -11.90 6.40 2.88
N LEU A 77 -11.17 6.33 3.99
CA LEU A 77 -9.71 6.28 3.99
C LEU A 77 -9.24 4.98 3.34
N ILE A 78 -9.81 3.83 3.75
CA ILE A 78 -9.44 2.52 3.21
C ILE A 78 -9.72 2.41 1.71
N SER A 79 -10.91 2.84 1.27
CA SER A 79 -11.27 2.83 -0.16
C SER A 79 -10.36 3.74 -0.99
N GLY A 80 -9.96 4.90 -0.46
CA GLY A 80 -8.99 5.80 -1.09
C GLY A 80 -7.62 5.12 -1.30
N LEU A 81 -7.09 4.47 -0.26
CA LEU A 81 -5.82 3.73 -0.34
C LEU A 81 -5.91 2.55 -1.31
N ASN A 82 -6.98 1.77 -1.25
CA ASN A 82 -7.20 0.63 -2.15
C ASN A 82 -7.29 1.07 -3.62
N LYS A 83 -7.91 2.22 -3.90
CA LYS A 83 -7.97 2.76 -5.26
C LYS A 83 -6.58 3.09 -5.80
N LYS A 84 -5.74 3.77 -5.00
CA LYS A 84 -4.34 4.08 -5.37
C LYS A 84 -3.51 2.80 -5.54
N LEU A 85 -3.62 1.86 -4.61
CA LEU A 85 -2.92 0.58 -4.68
C LEU A 85 -3.27 -0.21 -5.96
N ARG A 86 -4.55 -0.22 -6.35
CA ARG A 86 -4.99 -0.89 -7.59
C ARG A 86 -4.48 -0.20 -8.86
N SER A 87 -4.39 1.13 -8.85
CA SER A 87 -3.75 1.89 -9.93
C SER A 87 -2.30 1.44 -10.12
N ILE A 88 -1.53 1.42 -9.02
CA ILE A 88 -0.14 0.95 -8.99
C ILE A 88 -0.02 -0.50 -9.48
N ILE A 89 -0.88 -1.40 -9.01
CA ILE A 89 -0.88 -2.82 -9.45
C ILE A 89 -1.14 -2.93 -10.94
N ASN A 90 -2.12 -2.19 -11.47
CA ASN A 90 -2.44 -2.22 -12.89
C ASN A 90 -1.30 -1.67 -13.76
N GLY A 91 -0.57 -0.66 -13.26
CA GLY A 91 0.66 -0.16 -13.87
C GLY A 91 1.72 -1.27 -14.04
N PHE A 92 1.86 -2.17 -13.06
CA PHE A 92 2.80 -3.30 -13.16
C PHE A 92 2.49 -4.27 -14.31
N TYR A 93 1.20 -4.53 -14.60
CA TYR A 93 0.80 -5.53 -15.60
C TYR A 93 0.99 -5.04 -17.05
N GLN A 94 0.78 -3.75 -17.29
CA GLN A 94 0.95 -3.13 -18.62
C GLN A 94 2.39 -3.27 -19.14
N GLU A 95 3.39 -3.21 -18.25
CA GLU A 95 4.81 -3.39 -18.59
C GLU A 95 5.25 -4.85 -18.78
N THR A 96 4.46 -5.82 -18.30
CA THR A 96 4.78 -7.26 -18.42
C THR A 96 4.17 -7.93 -19.66
N LEU A 97 3.20 -7.29 -20.32
CA LEU A 97 2.51 -7.81 -21.50
C LEU A 97 3.01 -7.20 -22.82
N THR A 98 4.04 -6.36 -22.77
CA THR A 98 4.62 -5.66 -23.92
C THR A 98 5.86 -6.34 -24.51
N PHE A 99 6.09 -7.62 -24.22
CA PHE A 99 7.15 -8.46 -24.81
C PHE A 99 6.57 -9.66 -25.55
#